data_AF-A0A838K5N3-F1
#
_entry.id   AF-A0A838K5N3-F1
#
_cell.length_a   1.000
_cell.length_b   1.000
_cell.length_c   1.000
_cell.angle_alpha   90.00
_cell.angle_beta   90.00
_cell.angle_gamma   90.00
#
_symmetry.space_group_name_H-M   'P 1'
#
loop_
_entity.id
_entity.type
_entity.pdbx_description
1 polymer ?
#
loop_
_entity_poly.entity_id
_entity_poly.type
_entity_poly.pdbx_seq_one_letter_code
_entity_poly.pdbx_strand_id
1 'polypeptide(L)'
;DRPGPDAGAPAQQDGRLPGGSGEPGAAPGPVYVHVGAPKTGTTFLQNVMWHHRQVLAAAGVRFTRRRYGDHFLANLDLREVSGRAGASAGMWARVASDTLDWSGPSVISHELLAAARPEHVARALASLGPDRVHIVYTVRDLWGLLGAEWQESTKHGRALSFEQYLHDVLERGRDGVVGRWFWSVHDPVDVLARWGRDLPPERVHLVTVPPAGAERGLLWQRFAAVVGVDPTVVPDTHLDNGPDVDTTVDPAASGGDDDAADHAVRANSSLGAEEVTFLRHVNERLGGRHDGVLTPGEHSQYVKSLLAEEILSRRSDKTRFAPPPTYFPLVQEWAERQVAGLRQAGYDVVGDLDDLVPSQPVDGGSDPDRVAAELLVDVGLDALAGLVRRAVRLREAYGFGVEAAPSSRWHGGEPSSEPPGRLRQARSVLGQLRRRINRRARP
;
A
#
# COMPACT_ATOMS: atom_id res chain seq x y z
N ASP A 1 24.92 -46.26 -38.39
CA ASP A 1 24.04 -45.12 -38.10
C ASP A 1 23.30 -45.29 -36.79
N ARG A 2 23.35 -44.26 -35.95
CA ARG A 2 22.84 -44.21 -34.58
C ARG A 2 21.31 -44.15 -34.54
N PRO A 3 20.66 -44.78 -33.55
CA PRO A 3 19.45 -44.24 -32.92
C PRO A 3 19.81 -43.53 -31.60
N GLY A 4 19.13 -42.41 -31.33
CA GLY A 4 19.34 -41.56 -30.15
C GLY A 4 18.66 -42.09 -28.87
N PRO A 5 19.10 -41.65 -27.68
CA PRO A 5 18.57 -42.15 -26.42
C PRO A 5 17.39 -41.32 -25.90
N ASP A 6 16.39 -42.06 -25.44
CA ASP A 6 15.43 -41.69 -24.40
C ASP A 6 16.15 -41.32 -23.09
N ALA A 7 15.71 -40.25 -22.44
CA ALA A 7 15.87 -40.05 -21.00
C ALA A 7 14.74 -39.13 -20.51
N GLY A 8 13.81 -39.72 -19.76
CA GLY A 8 12.62 -39.07 -19.23
C GLY A 8 12.92 -37.93 -18.26
N ALA A 9 12.20 -36.83 -18.43
CA ALA A 9 12.09 -35.77 -17.44
C ALA A 9 10.99 -36.13 -16.41
N PRO A 10 11.20 -35.89 -15.11
CA PRO A 10 10.16 -36.12 -14.11
C PRO A 10 9.07 -35.05 -14.23
N ALA A 11 7.81 -35.49 -14.22
CA ALA A 11 6.65 -34.63 -14.14
C ALA A 11 6.70 -33.78 -12.86
N GLN A 12 6.75 -32.46 -13.00
CA GLN A 12 6.48 -31.54 -11.90
C GLN A 12 5.03 -31.76 -11.44
N GLN A 13 4.88 -32.28 -10.22
CA GLN A 13 3.59 -32.30 -9.53
C GLN A 13 3.23 -30.87 -9.17
N ASP A 14 2.23 -30.32 -9.87
CA ASP A 14 1.53 -29.11 -9.47
C ASP A 14 1.06 -29.26 -8.02
N GLY A 15 1.53 -28.36 -7.15
CA GLY A 15 1.06 -28.21 -5.78
C GLY A 15 -0.38 -27.72 -5.73
N ARG A 16 -1.33 -28.61 -6.05
CA ARG A 16 -2.73 -28.45 -5.68
C ARG A 16 -2.79 -28.44 -4.15
N LEU A 17 -3.21 -27.32 -3.57
CA LEU A 17 -3.72 -27.32 -2.20
C LEU A 17 -4.79 -28.43 -2.09
N PRO A 18 -4.84 -29.20 -0.99
CA PRO A 18 -5.79 -30.30 -0.86
C PRO A 18 -7.20 -29.73 -1.07
N GLY A 19 -7.82 -30.14 -2.18
CA GLY A 19 -9.18 -29.79 -2.50
C GLY A 19 -10.05 -30.34 -1.39
N GLY A 20 -10.72 -29.45 -0.65
CA GLY A 20 -11.88 -29.84 0.15
C GLY A 20 -12.80 -30.67 -0.74
N SER A 21 -13.23 -31.80 -0.22
CA SER A 21 -14.15 -32.76 -0.84
C SER A 21 -15.53 -32.14 -1.07
N GLY A 22 -15.61 -31.15 -1.95
CA GLY A 22 -16.86 -30.66 -2.48
C GLY A 22 -17.45 -31.72 -3.40
N GLU A 23 -18.68 -32.13 -3.14
CA GLU A 23 -19.43 -32.98 -4.06
C GLU A 23 -19.44 -32.33 -5.46
N PRO A 24 -19.14 -33.07 -6.54
CA PRO A 24 -19.25 -32.54 -7.89
C PRO A 24 -20.71 -32.17 -8.17
N GLY A 25 -21.01 -30.86 -8.18
CA GLY A 25 -22.35 -30.32 -8.46
C GLY A 25 -22.86 -29.22 -7.53
N ALA A 26 -22.15 -28.87 -6.45
CA ALA A 26 -22.57 -27.78 -5.57
C ALA A 26 -22.48 -26.41 -6.28
N ALA A 27 -23.54 -25.60 -6.17
CA ALA A 27 -23.55 -24.24 -6.73
C ALA A 27 -22.44 -23.37 -6.09
N PRO A 28 -21.79 -22.48 -6.86
CA PRO A 28 -20.80 -21.56 -6.31
C PRO A 28 -21.38 -20.67 -5.21
N GLY A 29 -20.60 -20.42 -4.15
CA GLY A 29 -21.01 -19.66 -2.98
C GLY A 29 -20.99 -18.13 -3.18
N PRO A 30 -21.30 -17.34 -2.13
CA PRO A 30 -21.26 -15.88 -2.19
C PRO A 30 -19.83 -15.34 -2.37
N VAL A 31 -19.73 -14.16 -3.01
CA VAL A 31 -18.48 -13.47 -3.29
C VAL A 31 -18.49 -12.09 -2.64
N TYR A 32 -17.64 -11.89 -1.65
CA TYR A 32 -17.42 -10.62 -0.98
C TYR A 32 -16.32 -9.85 -1.69
N VAL A 33 -16.68 -8.73 -2.31
CA VAL A 33 -15.74 -7.80 -2.94
C VAL A 33 -15.49 -6.66 -1.96
N HIS A 34 -14.35 -6.72 -1.28
CA HIS A 34 -13.88 -5.65 -0.40
C HIS A 34 -13.20 -4.56 -1.24
N VAL A 35 -13.94 -3.49 -1.50
CA VAL A 35 -13.59 -2.49 -2.51
C VAL A 35 -12.77 -1.32 -1.99
N GLY A 36 -12.63 -1.16 -0.67
CA GLY A 36 -11.93 -0.01 -0.09
C GLY A 36 -12.36 0.31 1.32
N ALA A 37 -11.91 1.42 1.90
CA ALA A 37 -11.10 2.47 1.25
C ALA A 37 -9.60 2.46 1.58
N PRO A 38 -8.73 3.10 0.77
CA PRO A 38 -7.35 3.33 1.16
C PRO A 38 -7.25 3.92 2.58
N LYS A 39 -6.22 3.54 3.34
CA LYS A 39 -6.01 4.05 4.71
C LYS A 39 -7.12 3.74 5.72
N THR A 40 -7.99 2.77 5.42
CA THR A 40 -9.02 2.25 6.33
C THR A 40 -8.73 0.82 6.82
N GLY A 41 -7.44 0.44 6.91
CA GLY A 41 -7.04 -0.87 7.44
C GLY A 41 -7.10 -2.02 6.42
N THR A 42 -7.25 -1.74 5.13
CA THR A 42 -7.29 -2.77 4.07
C THR A 42 -6.03 -3.64 4.04
N THR A 43 -4.83 -3.05 4.19
CA THR A 43 -3.58 -3.81 4.25
C THR A 43 -3.55 -4.77 5.44
N PHE A 44 -4.07 -4.36 6.60
CA PHE A 44 -4.17 -5.22 7.77
C PHE A 44 -5.08 -6.42 7.48
N LEU A 45 -6.30 -6.17 6.99
CA LEU A 45 -7.26 -7.23 6.65
C LEU A 45 -6.73 -8.18 5.56
N GLN A 46 -6.12 -7.64 4.50
CA GLN A 46 -5.51 -8.43 3.43
C GLN A 46 -4.34 -9.27 3.94
N ASN A 47 -3.54 -8.76 4.89
CA ASN A 47 -2.46 -9.52 5.52
C ASN A 47 -3.00 -10.66 6.36
N VAL A 48 -4.01 -10.41 7.21
CA VAL A 48 -4.67 -11.45 8.00
C VAL A 48 -5.20 -12.55 7.08
N MET A 49 -5.99 -12.18 6.06
CA MET A 49 -6.57 -13.14 5.13
C MET A 49 -5.51 -13.93 4.33
N TRP A 50 -4.43 -13.27 3.89
CA TRP A 50 -3.38 -13.93 3.12
C TRP A 50 -2.63 -14.97 3.94
N HIS A 51 -2.16 -14.55 5.11
CA HIS A 51 -1.34 -15.37 5.96
C HIS A 51 -2.13 -16.55 6.53
N HIS A 52 -3.41 -16.36 6.83
CA HIS A 52 -4.27 -17.38 7.42
C HIS A 52 -5.21 -18.06 6.42
N ARG A 53 -4.98 -17.89 5.11
CA ARG A 53 -5.87 -18.39 4.03
C ARG A 53 -6.21 -19.88 4.10
N GLN A 54 -5.28 -20.72 4.58
CA GLN A 54 -5.50 -22.16 4.72
C GLN A 54 -6.45 -22.47 5.88
N VAL A 55 -6.26 -21.78 7.02
CA VAL A 55 -7.11 -21.93 8.20
C VAL A 55 -8.52 -21.39 7.91
N LEU A 56 -8.61 -20.22 7.26
CA LEU A 56 -9.88 -19.65 6.81
C LEU A 56 -10.62 -20.58 5.83
N ALA A 57 -9.90 -21.19 4.88
CA ALA A 57 -10.49 -22.14 3.95
C ALA A 57 -11.01 -23.40 4.66
N ALA A 58 -10.30 -23.90 5.68
CA ALA A 58 -10.77 -24.99 6.52
C ALA A 58 -12.02 -24.60 7.35
N ALA A 59 -12.15 -23.32 7.70
CA ALA A 59 -13.34 -22.75 8.33
C ALA A 59 -14.45 -22.34 7.33
N GLY A 60 -14.30 -22.65 6.03
CA GLY A 60 -15.33 -22.46 5.01
C GLY A 60 -15.23 -21.16 4.19
N VAL A 61 -14.27 -20.27 4.47
CA VAL A 61 -14.09 -18.99 3.76
C VAL A 61 -12.81 -18.97 2.93
N ARG A 62 -12.90 -18.69 1.63
CA ARG A 62 -11.74 -18.68 0.72
C ARG A 62 -11.30 -17.26 0.37
N PHE A 63 -10.04 -16.94 0.64
CA PHE A 63 -9.41 -15.74 0.09
C PHE A 63 -8.83 -16.04 -1.30
N THR A 64 -9.46 -15.52 -2.37
CA THR A 64 -9.26 -15.99 -3.75
C THR A 64 -8.07 -15.31 -4.44
N ARG A 65 -6.86 -15.72 -4.08
CA ARG A 65 -5.64 -15.35 -4.82
C ARG A 65 -4.56 -16.42 -4.72
N ARG A 66 -3.76 -16.58 -5.78
CA ARG A 66 -2.67 -17.57 -5.85
C ARG A 66 -1.35 -16.97 -5.39
N ARG A 67 -1.10 -15.72 -5.78
CA ARG A 67 0.04 -14.90 -5.36
C ARG A 67 -0.43 -13.69 -4.59
N TYR A 68 0.47 -13.13 -3.78
CA TYR A 68 0.18 -11.95 -2.97
C TYR A 68 -0.34 -10.77 -3.83
N GLY A 69 0.23 -10.56 -5.01
CA GLY A 69 -0.08 -9.44 -5.91
C GLY A 69 -1.30 -9.60 -6.83
N ASP A 70 -1.99 -10.74 -6.85
CA ASP A 70 -3.02 -11.00 -7.86
C ASP A 70 -4.20 -10.02 -7.78
N HIS A 71 -4.65 -9.68 -6.55
CA HIS A 71 -5.76 -8.72 -6.37
C HIS A 71 -5.37 -7.30 -6.82
N PHE A 72 -4.10 -6.90 -6.69
CA PHE A 72 -3.61 -5.63 -7.23
C PHE A 72 -3.67 -5.61 -8.75
N LEU A 73 -3.14 -6.66 -9.39
CA LEU A 73 -3.17 -6.83 -10.85
C LEU A 73 -4.61 -6.93 -11.38
N ALA A 74 -5.50 -7.66 -10.69
CA ALA A 74 -6.91 -7.76 -11.02
C ALA A 74 -7.62 -6.40 -10.96
N ASN A 75 -7.30 -5.57 -9.96
CA ASN A 75 -7.81 -4.21 -9.89
C ASN A 75 -7.33 -3.35 -11.07
N LEU A 76 -6.06 -3.47 -11.49
CA LEU A 76 -5.53 -2.70 -12.62
C LEU A 76 -6.21 -3.10 -13.94
N ASP A 77 -6.44 -4.40 -14.12
CA ASP A 77 -7.19 -4.97 -15.25
C ASP A 77 -8.64 -4.50 -15.26
N LEU A 78 -9.34 -4.66 -14.13
CA LEU A 78 -10.75 -4.27 -13.98
C LEU A 78 -10.97 -2.77 -14.19
N ARG A 79 -10.00 -1.93 -13.84
CA ARG A 79 -10.11 -0.47 -14.00
C ARG A 79 -9.45 0.06 -15.26
N GLU A 80 -8.90 -0.83 -16.09
CA GLU A 80 -8.25 -0.49 -17.36
C GLU A 80 -7.16 0.58 -17.19
N VAL A 81 -6.35 0.45 -16.13
CA VAL A 81 -5.33 1.45 -15.80
C VAL A 81 -4.24 1.46 -16.88
N SER A 82 -4.21 2.54 -17.66
CA SER A 82 -3.30 2.69 -18.80
C SER A 82 -1.82 2.56 -18.41
N GLY A 83 -1.01 2.04 -19.32
CA GLY A 83 0.44 1.87 -19.11
C GLY A 83 0.84 0.71 -18.20
N ARG A 84 -0.10 -0.13 -17.76
CA ARG A 84 0.16 -1.31 -16.91
C ARG A 84 -0.41 -2.62 -17.46
N ALA A 85 -0.89 -2.61 -18.71
CA ALA A 85 -1.65 -3.71 -19.30
C ALA A 85 -0.92 -5.06 -19.39
N GLY A 86 0.42 -5.07 -19.50
CA GLY A 86 1.18 -6.31 -19.72
C GLY A 86 0.95 -7.38 -18.63
N ALA A 87 1.31 -7.06 -17.38
CA ALA A 87 1.21 -8.01 -16.26
C ALA A 87 -0.23 -8.17 -15.73
N SER A 88 -1.10 -7.17 -15.94
CA SER A 88 -2.48 -7.21 -15.44
C SER A 88 -3.46 -7.90 -16.38
N ALA A 89 -3.15 -8.04 -17.68
CA ALA A 89 -4.09 -8.53 -18.68
C ALA A 89 -4.79 -9.84 -18.28
N GLY A 90 -6.12 -9.78 -18.23
CA GLY A 90 -6.99 -10.92 -17.93
C GLY A 90 -6.92 -11.39 -16.48
N MET A 91 -6.24 -10.65 -15.60
CA MET A 91 -6.13 -11.01 -14.20
C MET A 91 -7.47 -10.95 -13.48
N TRP A 92 -8.34 -9.99 -13.82
CA TRP A 92 -9.68 -9.93 -13.23
C TRP A 92 -10.47 -11.21 -13.55
N ALA A 93 -10.44 -11.65 -14.81
CA ALA A 93 -11.12 -12.87 -15.23
C ALA A 93 -10.60 -14.13 -14.51
N ARG A 94 -9.28 -14.24 -14.27
CA ARG A 94 -8.70 -15.35 -13.50
C ARG A 94 -9.14 -15.33 -12.03
N VAL A 95 -9.08 -14.17 -11.38
CA VAL A 95 -9.51 -14.05 -9.98
C VAL A 95 -11.02 -14.34 -9.86
N ALA A 96 -11.84 -13.86 -10.80
CA ALA A 96 -13.26 -14.16 -10.86
C ALA A 96 -13.53 -15.66 -11.05
N SER A 97 -12.82 -16.34 -11.96
CA SER A 97 -12.99 -17.78 -12.17
C SER A 97 -12.61 -18.60 -10.94
N ASP A 98 -11.58 -18.21 -10.20
CA ASP A 98 -11.17 -18.90 -8.97
C ASP A 98 -12.28 -18.88 -7.88
N THR A 99 -13.25 -17.95 -7.97
CA THR A 99 -14.43 -17.94 -7.08
C THR A 99 -15.49 -18.98 -7.42
N LEU A 100 -15.50 -19.48 -8.66
CA LEU A 100 -16.50 -20.45 -9.13
C LEU A 100 -16.21 -21.87 -8.60
N ASP A 101 -14.95 -22.14 -8.27
CA ASP A 101 -14.48 -23.42 -7.74
C ASP A 101 -14.67 -23.56 -6.22
N TRP A 102 -15.56 -22.75 -5.61
CA TRP A 102 -15.84 -22.75 -4.18
C TRP A 102 -17.33 -22.58 -3.91
N SER A 103 -17.90 -23.48 -3.10
CA SER A 103 -19.32 -23.43 -2.70
C SER A 103 -19.56 -22.58 -1.45
N GLY A 104 -18.52 -22.25 -0.67
CA GLY A 104 -18.61 -21.36 0.48
C GLY A 104 -18.39 -19.88 0.15
N PRO A 105 -18.34 -18.99 1.16
CA PRO A 105 -17.94 -17.59 0.98
C PRO A 105 -16.54 -17.45 0.40
N SER A 106 -16.38 -16.53 -0.54
CA SER A 106 -15.08 -16.16 -1.11
C SER A 106 -14.84 -14.65 -1.05
N VAL A 107 -13.58 -14.22 -0.94
CA VAL A 107 -13.23 -12.81 -0.74
C VAL A 107 -12.20 -12.34 -1.79
N ILE A 108 -12.55 -11.26 -2.50
CA ILE A 108 -11.65 -10.47 -3.34
C ILE A 108 -11.44 -9.12 -2.66
N SER A 109 -10.20 -8.69 -2.42
CA SER A 109 -9.94 -7.45 -1.68
C SER A 109 -8.86 -6.60 -2.33
N HIS A 110 -9.23 -5.40 -2.73
CA HIS A 110 -8.28 -4.37 -3.12
C HIS A 110 -8.91 -2.98 -3.03
N GLU A 111 -8.30 -2.08 -2.27
CA GLU A 111 -8.90 -0.80 -1.91
C GLU A 111 -9.05 0.20 -3.06
N LEU A 112 -8.27 0.03 -4.12
CA LEU A 112 -8.36 0.85 -5.32
C LEU A 112 -9.58 0.51 -6.19
N LEU A 113 -10.33 -0.55 -5.87
CA LEU A 113 -11.62 -0.87 -6.51
C LEU A 113 -12.69 0.18 -6.19
N ALA A 114 -12.55 0.94 -5.10
CA ALA A 114 -13.44 2.06 -4.79
C ALA A 114 -13.51 3.08 -5.94
N ALA A 115 -12.40 3.29 -6.65
CA ALA A 115 -12.31 4.16 -7.83
C ALA A 115 -12.78 3.49 -9.14
N ALA A 116 -13.54 2.40 -9.08
CA ALA A 116 -14.21 1.82 -10.24
C ALA A 116 -15.32 2.76 -10.75
N ARG A 117 -15.38 2.93 -12.07
CA ARG A 117 -16.47 3.63 -12.77
C ARG A 117 -17.66 2.68 -12.97
N PRO A 118 -18.88 3.17 -13.24
CA PRO A 118 -20.06 2.32 -13.39
C PRO A 118 -19.87 1.14 -14.38
N GLU A 119 -19.18 1.37 -15.49
CA GLU A 119 -18.86 0.32 -16.48
C GLU A 119 -17.91 -0.76 -15.94
N HIS A 120 -16.97 -0.38 -15.07
CA HIS A 120 -16.08 -1.33 -14.40
C HIS A 120 -16.86 -2.18 -13.38
N VAL A 121 -17.78 -1.55 -12.63
CA VAL A 121 -18.66 -2.24 -11.67
C VAL A 121 -19.56 -3.24 -12.39
N ALA A 122 -20.23 -2.82 -13.47
CA ALA A 122 -21.08 -3.70 -14.27
C ALA A 122 -20.31 -4.93 -14.78
N ARG A 123 -19.07 -4.73 -15.25
CA ARG A 123 -18.18 -5.83 -15.65
C ARG A 123 -17.84 -6.76 -14.49
N ALA A 124 -17.54 -6.21 -13.32
CA ALA A 124 -17.24 -7.01 -12.13
C ALA A 124 -18.44 -7.88 -11.73
N LEU A 125 -19.63 -7.28 -11.59
CA LEU A 125 -20.85 -8.00 -11.22
C LEU A 125 -21.21 -9.08 -12.23
N ALA A 126 -21.13 -8.78 -13.53
CA ALA A 126 -21.38 -9.75 -14.59
C ALA A 126 -20.41 -10.95 -14.54
N SER A 127 -19.13 -10.71 -14.25
CA SER A 127 -18.12 -11.78 -14.17
C SER A 127 -18.26 -12.69 -12.94
N LEU A 128 -18.87 -12.19 -11.86
CA LEU A 128 -19.02 -12.91 -10.58
C LEU A 128 -20.40 -13.55 -10.43
N GLY A 129 -21.39 -13.12 -11.21
CA GLY A 129 -22.79 -13.48 -11.02
C GLY A 129 -23.44 -12.55 -9.98
N PRO A 130 -24.25 -11.56 -10.38
CA PRO A 130 -24.76 -10.51 -9.50
C PRO A 130 -25.49 -11.02 -8.25
N ASP A 131 -26.19 -12.16 -8.37
CA ASP A 131 -26.96 -12.78 -7.29
C ASP A 131 -26.11 -13.33 -6.13
N ARG A 132 -24.79 -13.38 -6.31
CA ARG A 132 -23.83 -13.90 -5.33
C ARG A 132 -22.95 -12.81 -4.73
N VAL A 133 -22.98 -11.60 -5.27
CA VAL A 133 -22.02 -10.55 -4.91
C VAL A 133 -22.48 -9.78 -3.68
N HIS A 134 -21.57 -9.66 -2.72
CA HIS A 134 -21.63 -8.77 -1.58
C HIS A 134 -20.53 -7.73 -1.71
N ILE A 135 -20.84 -6.47 -1.45
CA ILE A 135 -19.87 -5.37 -1.46
C ILE A 135 -19.48 -5.06 -0.04
N VAL A 136 -18.19 -4.96 0.24
CA VAL A 136 -17.67 -4.56 1.56
C VAL A 136 -16.86 -3.28 1.39
N TYR A 137 -17.17 -2.27 2.19
CA TYR A 137 -16.42 -1.01 2.25
C TYR A 137 -16.05 -0.69 3.70
N THR A 138 -14.76 -0.65 4.00
CA THR A 138 -14.22 -0.15 5.25
C THR A 138 -14.10 1.38 5.22
N VAL A 139 -14.59 2.03 6.28
CA VAL A 139 -14.69 3.49 6.38
C VAL A 139 -14.17 3.97 7.73
N ARG A 140 -13.58 5.18 7.77
CA ARG A 140 -13.05 5.79 9.01
C ARG A 140 -13.38 7.27 9.08
N ASP A 141 -13.09 7.87 10.23
CA ASP A 141 -13.17 9.31 10.45
C ASP A 141 -12.41 10.12 9.39
N LEU A 142 -13.05 11.16 8.85
CA LEU A 142 -12.44 12.00 7.79
C LEU A 142 -11.22 12.79 8.32
N TRP A 143 -11.22 13.17 9.60
CA TRP A 143 -10.17 14.00 10.21
C TRP A 143 -8.79 13.32 10.18
N GLY A 144 -8.70 12.08 10.68
CA GLY A 144 -7.50 11.27 10.64
C GLY A 144 -7.16 10.78 9.22
N LEU A 145 -8.16 10.58 8.38
CA LEU A 145 -7.98 10.17 6.99
C LEU A 145 -7.22 11.21 6.16
N LEU A 146 -7.52 12.50 6.33
CA LEU A 146 -6.87 13.60 5.61
C LEU A 146 -5.35 13.60 5.82
N GLY A 147 -4.89 13.46 7.07
CA GLY A 147 -3.46 13.40 7.38
C GLY A 147 -2.79 12.15 6.82
N ALA A 148 -3.46 10.99 6.92
CA ALA A 148 -2.94 9.72 6.42
C ALA A 148 -2.78 9.70 4.88
N GLU A 149 -3.74 10.26 4.16
CA GLU A 149 -3.71 10.38 2.70
C GLU A 149 -2.69 11.39 2.22
N TRP A 150 -2.60 12.57 2.86
CA TRP A 150 -1.57 13.54 2.53
C TRP A 150 -0.16 12.94 2.70
N GLN A 151 0.11 12.30 3.84
CA GLN A 151 1.39 11.64 4.10
C GLN A 151 1.71 10.58 3.04
N GLU A 152 0.74 9.75 2.67
CA GLU A 152 0.94 8.73 1.64
C GLU A 152 1.21 9.36 0.27
N SER A 153 0.54 10.47 -0.05
CA SER A 153 0.78 11.21 -1.28
C SER A 153 2.21 11.75 -1.34
N THR A 154 2.74 12.23 -0.20
CA THR A 154 4.13 12.67 -0.04
C THR A 154 5.10 11.50 -0.21
N LYS A 155 4.80 10.32 0.35
CA LYS A 155 5.59 9.11 0.09
C LYS A 155 5.62 8.72 -1.39
N HIS A 156 4.59 9.04 -2.16
CA HIS A 156 4.52 8.83 -3.62
C HIS A 156 5.02 10.02 -4.45
N GLY A 157 5.79 10.93 -3.85
CA GLY A 157 6.52 11.96 -4.58
C GLY A 157 5.76 13.26 -4.78
N ARG A 158 4.56 13.41 -4.22
CA ARG A 158 3.92 14.73 -4.18
C ARG A 158 4.67 15.65 -3.22
N ALA A 159 4.61 16.94 -3.53
CA ALA A 159 5.30 17.99 -2.81
C ALA A 159 4.36 19.14 -2.39
N LEU A 160 3.04 18.87 -2.33
CA LEU A 160 2.07 19.84 -1.84
C LEU A 160 2.23 20.06 -0.34
N SER A 161 2.14 21.32 0.10
CA SER A 161 1.98 21.62 1.52
C SER A 161 0.70 20.97 2.06
N PHE A 162 0.61 20.77 3.38
CA PHE A 162 -0.58 20.18 3.96
C PHE A 162 -1.79 21.11 3.84
N GLU A 163 -1.61 22.42 4.07
CA GLU A 163 -2.65 23.43 3.86
C GLU A 163 -3.17 23.45 2.42
N GLN A 164 -2.27 23.42 1.43
CA GLN A 164 -2.65 23.34 0.00
C GLN A 164 -3.46 22.09 -0.30
N TYR A 165 -3.05 20.94 0.26
CA TYR A 165 -3.78 19.68 0.11
C TYR A 165 -5.18 19.76 0.73
N LEU A 166 -5.31 20.30 1.94
CA LEU A 166 -6.60 20.43 2.63
C LEU A 166 -7.56 21.33 1.85
N HIS A 167 -7.09 22.49 1.40
CA HIS A 167 -7.87 23.38 0.52
C HIS A 167 -8.30 22.67 -0.78
N ASP A 168 -7.39 21.95 -1.45
CA ASP A 168 -7.71 21.22 -2.67
C ASP A 168 -8.73 20.08 -2.47
N VAL A 169 -8.73 19.43 -1.29
CA VAL A 169 -9.65 18.33 -0.97
C VAL A 169 -11.00 18.85 -0.47
N LEU A 170 -11.00 19.74 0.52
CA LEU A 170 -12.20 20.12 1.26
C LEU A 170 -12.96 21.27 0.62
N GLU A 171 -12.26 22.24 0.02
CA GLU A 171 -12.88 23.45 -0.55
C GLU A 171 -13.09 23.32 -2.05
N ARG A 172 -12.04 22.93 -2.80
CA ARG A 172 -12.18 22.67 -4.25
C ARG A 172 -12.92 21.38 -4.55
N GLY A 173 -12.97 20.44 -3.61
CA GLY A 173 -13.68 19.17 -3.76
C GLY A 173 -13.31 18.44 -5.06
N ARG A 174 -14.32 18.04 -5.82
CA ARG A 174 -14.14 17.29 -7.07
C ARG A 174 -13.72 18.16 -8.26
N ASP A 175 -13.64 19.47 -8.12
CA ASP A 175 -13.20 20.36 -9.21
C ASP A 175 -11.68 20.28 -9.39
N GLY A 176 -10.93 20.10 -8.30
CA GLY A 176 -9.47 19.90 -8.31
C GLY A 176 -9.05 18.45 -8.59
N VAL A 177 -7.87 18.25 -9.15
CA VAL A 177 -7.33 16.89 -9.43
C VAL A 177 -7.11 16.08 -8.14
N VAL A 178 -6.62 16.73 -7.07
CA VAL A 178 -6.36 16.09 -5.77
C VAL A 178 -7.67 15.64 -5.13
N GLY A 179 -8.63 16.56 -4.95
CA GLY A 179 -9.92 16.24 -4.36
C GLY A 179 -10.75 15.28 -5.22
N ARG A 180 -10.71 15.37 -6.56
CA ARG A 180 -11.37 14.39 -7.45
C ARG A 180 -10.89 12.97 -7.21
N TRP A 181 -9.58 12.77 -7.04
CA TRP A 181 -9.04 11.46 -6.67
C TRP A 181 -9.50 11.05 -5.26
N PHE A 182 -9.29 11.93 -4.27
CA PHE A 182 -9.65 11.67 -2.86
C PHE A 182 -11.11 11.21 -2.74
N TRP A 183 -12.06 12.01 -3.23
CA TRP A 183 -13.49 11.72 -3.14
C TRP A 183 -13.94 10.57 -4.06
N SER A 184 -13.15 10.16 -5.05
CA SER A 184 -13.48 8.96 -5.84
C SER A 184 -13.35 7.66 -5.05
N VAL A 185 -12.55 7.66 -3.98
CA VAL A 185 -12.31 6.49 -3.13
C VAL A 185 -12.82 6.64 -1.70
N HIS A 186 -12.92 7.89 -1.19
CA HIS A 186 -13.22 8.19 0.23
C HIS A 186 -14.60 8.76 0.50
N ASP A 187 -15.42 8.98 -0.52
CA ASP A 187 -16.82 9.33 -0.33
C ASP A 187 -17.66 8.04 -0.26
N PRO A 188 -18.02 7.55 0.94
CA PRO A 188 -18.68 6.26 1.09
C PRO A 188 -20.07 6.26 0.44
N VAL A 189 -20.76 7.40 0.43
CA VAL A 189 -22.09 7.52 -0.20
C VAL A 189 -21.97 7.34 -1.71
N ASP A 190 -21.01 8.03 -2.34
CA ASP A 190 -20.77 7.95 -3.79
C ASP A 190 -20.20 6.58 -4.21
N VAL A 191 -19.25 6.02 -3.44
CA VAL A 191 -18.68 4.70 -3.74
C VAL A 191 -19.74 3.60 -3.64
N LEU A 192 -20.52 3.58 -2.57
CA LEU A 192 -21.55 2.56 -2.37
C LEU A 192 -22.74 2.74 -3.30
N ALA A 193 -23.11 3.97 -3.67
CA ALA A 193 -24.11 4.19 -4.70
C ALA A 193 -23.70 3.62 -6.06
N ARG A 194 -22.39 3.64 -6.41
CA ARG A 194 -21.89 3.00 -7.64
C ARG A 194 -21.90 1.48 -7.55
N TRP A 195 -21.35 0.92 -6.47
CA TRP A 195 -21.17 -0.52 -6.33
C TRP A 195 -22.46 -1.27 -5.96
N GLY A 196 -23.33 -0.64 -5.17
CA GLY A 196 -24.58 -1.21 -4.66
C GLY A 196 -25.82 -0.91 -5.49
N ARG A 197 -25.70 -0.16 -6.60
CA ARG A 197 -26.85 0.31 -7.42
C ARG A 197 -27.86 -0.79 -7.75
N ASP A 198 -27.36 -1.94 -8.17
CA ASP A 198 -28.16 -3.07 -8.66
C ASP A 198 -28.19 -4.24 -7.65
N LEU A 199 -27.83 -3.97 -6.39
CA LEU A 199 -27.81 -4.95 -5.31
C LEU A 199 -28.84 -4.57 -4.23
N PRO A 200 -29.44 -5.57 -3.57
CA PRO A 200 -30.26 -5.29 -2.40
C PRO A 200 -29.38 -4.76 -1.24
N PRO A 201 -29.88 -3.85 -0.38
CA PRO A 201 -29.08 -3.19 0.66
C PRO A 201 -28.38 -4.15 1.62
N GLU A 202 -28.97 -5.31 1.90
CA GLU A 202 -28.38 -6.36 2.75
C GLU A 202 -27.13 -7.03 2.15
N ARG A 203 -26.79 -6.76 0.88
CA ARG A 203 -25.54 -7.19 0.23
C ARG A 203 -24.51 -6.08 0.13
N VAL A 204 -24.75 -4.94 0.75
CA VAL A 204 -23.83 -3.81 0.82
C VAL A 204 -23.46 -3.60 2.28
N HIS A 205 -22.22 -3.93 2.61
CA HIS A 205 -21.70 -3.95 3.97
C HIS A 205 -20.73 -2.79 4.18
N LEU A 206 -21.03 -1.95 5.16
CA LEU A 206 -20.17 -0.87 5.62
C LEU A 206 -19.52 -1.28 6.94
N VAL A 207 -18.19 -1.36 6.96
CA VAL A 207 -17.41 -1.75 8.14
C VAL A 207 -16.69 -0.53 8.68
N THR A 208 -17.03 -0.08 9.89
CA THR A 208 -16.32 1.09 10.45
C THR A 208 -14.97 0.65 11.02
N VAL A 209 -13.93 1.45 10.77
CA VAL A 209 -12.64 1.30 11.41
C VAL A 209 -12.76 1.76 12.85
N PRO A 210 -12.36 0.93 13.82
CA PRO A 210 -12.44 1.32 15.22
C PRO A 210 -11.70 2.62 15.54
N PRO A 211 -12.20 3.45 16.46
CA PRO A 211 -11.50 4.65 16.90
C PRO A 211 -10.16 4.31 17.56
N ALA A 212 -9.28 5.31 17.65
CA ALA A 212 -7.99 5.14 18.31
C ALA A 212 -8.17 4.68 19.76
N GLY A 213 -7.44 3.65 20.18
CA GLY A 213 -7.53 3.05 21.52
C GLY A 213 -8.53 1.90 21.64
N ALA A 214 -9.30 1.60 20.59
CA ALA A 214 -10.11 0.39 20.54
C ALA A 214 -9.26 -0.88 20.54
N GLU A 215 -9.91 -2.01 20.81
CA GLU A 215 -9.29 -3.34 20.83
C GLU A 215 -8.64 -3.66 19.48
N ARG A 216 -7.43 -4.23 19.53
CA ARG A 216 -6.58 -4.51 18.36
C ARG A 216 -7.29 -5.39 17.32
N GLY A 217 -8.02 -6.41 17.77
CA GLY A 217 -8.73 -7.36 16.92
C GLY A 217 -10.05 -6.85 16.34
N LEU A 218 -10.57 -5.70 16.78
CA LEU A 218 -11.95 -5.31 16.49
C LEU A 218 -12.23 -5.10 14.99
N LEU A 219 -11.27 -4.57 14.22
CA LEU A 219 -11.45 -4.45 12.77
C LEU A 219 -11.56 -5.82 12.09
N TRP A 220 -10.75 -6.80 12.54
CA TRP A 220 -10.85 -8.16 12.04
C TRP A 220 -12.17 -8.82 12.47
N GLN A 221 -12.59 -8.63 13.72
CA GLN A 221 -13.87 -9.15 14.23
C GLN A 221 -15.06 -8.62 13.41
N ARG A 222 -15.10 -7.30 13.14
CA ARG A 222 -16.14 -6.68 12.29
C ARG A 222 -16.12 -7.25 10.86
N PHE A 223 -14.93 -7.39 10.27
CA PHE A 223 -14.82 -7.95 8.91
C PHE A 223 -15.18 -9.44 8.84
N ALA A 224 -14.75 -10.24 9.81
CA ALA A 224 -15.04 -11.66 9.93
C ALA A 224 -16.55 -11.93 10.03
N ALA A 225 -17.27 -11.10 10.78
CA ALA A 225 -18.73 -11.15 10.88
C ALA A 225 -19.42 -10.97 9.53
N VAL A 226 -18.95 -10.03 8.69
CA VAL A 226 -19.50 -9.80 7.34
C VAL A 226 -19.35 -11.02 6.46
N VAL A 227 -18.16 -11.63 6.44
CA VAL A 227 -17.85 -12.79 5.57
C VAL A 227 -18.30 -14.13 6.16
N GLY A 228 -18.87 -14.12 7.37
CA GLY A 228 -19.44 -15.30 8.02
C GLY A 228 -18.42 -16.28 8.59
N VAL A 229 -17.27 -15.80 9.10
CA VAL A 229 -16.26 -16.63 9.78
C VAL A 229 -16.15 -16.25 11.26
N ASP A 230 -15.96 -17.26 12.12
CA ASP A 230 -15.61 -17.01 13.52
C ASP A 230 -14.24 -16.30 13.60
N PRO A 231 -14.17 -15.08 14.16
CA PRO A 231 -12.92 -14.32 14.19
C PRO A 231 -11.83 -15.04 14.99
N THR A 232 -12.17 -15.91 15.95
CA THR A 232 -11.21 -16.63 16.80
C THR A 232 -10.42 -17.71 16.07
N VAL A 233 -10.86 -18.08 14.85
CA VAL A 233 -10.08 -18.93 13.92
C VAL A 233 -8.70 -18.33 13.64
N VAL A 234 -8.59 -16.99 13.67
CA VAL A 234 -7.32 -16.28 13.71
C VAL A 234 -7.25 -15.51 15.04
N PRO A 235 -6.56 -16.06 16.06
CA PRO A 235 -6.50 -15.41 17.37
C PRO A 235 -5.74 -14.08 17.28
N ASP A 236 -6.06 -13.16 18.18
CA ASP A 236 -5.47 -11.81 18.23
C ASP A 236 -3.94 -11.81 18.23
N THR A 237 -3.31 -12.81 18.86
CA THR A 237 -1.86 -12.99 18.90
C THR A 237 -1.23 -13.26 17.52
N HIS A 238 -2.03 -13.68 16.53
CA HIS A 238 -1.59 -14.05 15.19
C HIS A 238 -2.01 -13.03 14.13
N LEU A 239 -2.67 -11.93 14.51
CA LEU A 239 -3.08 -10.90 13.56
C LEU A 239 -1.89 -10.14 12.95
N ASP A 240 -0.77 -10.09 13.67
CA ASP A 240 0.46 -9.42 13.23
C ASP A 240 1.46 -10.34 12.56
N ASN A 241 1.30 -11.65 12.76
CA ASN A 241 2.27 -12.64 12.34
C ASN A 241 1.66 -13.42 11.17
N GLY A 242 2.36 -13.39 10.03
CA GLY A 242 2.22 -14.50 9.10
C GLY A 242 2.47 -15.80 9.86
N PRO A 243 1.77 -16.93 9.59
CA PRO A 243 2.11 -18.16 10.27
C PRO A 243 3.59 -18.43 10.04
N ASP A 244 4.30 -18.79 11.10
CA ASP A 244 5.62 -19.40 11.02
C ASP A 244 5.50 -20.65 10.14
N VAL A 245 5.71 -20.48 8.83
CA VAL A 245 5.91 -21.59 7.91
C VAL A 245 7.41 -21.84 7.91
N ASP A 246 7.77 -22.90 8.62
CA ASP A 246 9.04 -23.62 8.59
C ASP A 246 9.80 -23.42 7.26
N THR A 247 10.91 -22.68 7.31
CA THR A 247 11.70 -22.22 6.16
C THR A 247 12.57 -23.30 5.52
N THR A 248 12.14 -24.56 5.52
CA THR A 248 12.81 -25.64 4.80
C THR A 248 12.13 -25.92 3.46
N VAL A 249 12.19 -24.96 2.52
CA VAL A 249 12.02 -25.25 1.09
C VAL A 249 13.09 -24.51 0.30
N ASP A 250 13.81 -25.29 -0.51
CA ASP A 250 15.05 -25.05 -1.24
C ASP A 250 15.05 -23.76 -2.13
N PRO A 251 16.05 -22.87 -2.01
CA PRO A 251 16.12 -21.59 -2.73
C PRO A 251 16.46 -21.69 -4.23
N ALA A 252 16.53 -22.88 -4.82
CA ALA A 252 17.01 -23.06 -6.19
C ALA A 252 15.92 -23.10 -7.28
N ALA A 253 14.65 -22.83 -6.97
CA ALA A 253 13.54 -22.91 -7.92
C ALA A 253 12.71 -21.62 -8.03
N SER A 254 13.34 -20.48 -8.31
CA SER A 254 12.64 -19.24 -8.67
C SER A 254 13.39 -18.51 -9.78
N GLY A 255 12.97 -18.77 -11.02
CA GLY A 255 13.30 -17.92 -12.16
C GLY A 255 12.35 -16.72 -12.20
N GLY A 256 12.92 -15.52 -12.08
CA GLY A 256 12.42 -14.26 -12.64
C GLY A 256 11.04 -13.78 -12.16
N ASP A 257 11.02 -13.04 -11.06
CA ASP A 257 10.32 -11.76 -10.86
C ASP A 257 10.42 -11.40 -9.37
N ASP A 258 11.59 -10.91 -8.98
CA ASP A 258 11.90 -10.48 -7.62
C ASP A 258 11.37 -9.06 -7.37
N ASP A 259 10.09 -8.96 -7.02
CA ASP A 259 9.52 -7.86 -6.22
C ASP A 259 8.60 -8.40 -5.08
N ALA A 260 8.66 -9.71 -4.80
CA ALA A 260 7.87 -10.37 -3.76
C ALA A 260 8.64 -10.60 -2.43
N ALA A 261 9.91 -10.20 -2.36
CA ALA A 261 10.75 -10.36 -1.18
C ALA A 261 11.04 -9.00 -0.53
N ASP A 262 10.18 -8.55 0.38
CA ASP A 262 10.55 -7.87 1.66
C ASP A 262 9.34 -7.20 2.36
N HIS A 263 8.29 -7.98 2.64
CA HIS A 263 7.19 -7.54 3.51
C HIS A 263 7.06 -8.47 4.71
N ALA A 264 8.16 -8.66 5.43
CA ALA A 264 8.05 -8.89 6.88
C ALA A 264 7.21 -7.75 7.45
N VAL A 265 6.25 -8.06 8.32
CA VAL A 265 5.26 -7.13 8.87
C VAL A 265 5.98 -5.95 9.54
N ARG A 266 6.24 -4.90 8.76
CA ARG A 266 6.71 -3.62 9.27
C ARG A 266 5.52 -3.07 10.03
N ALA A 267 5.64 -2.98 11.36
CA ALA A 267 4.73 -2.18 12.16
C ALA A 267 4.59 -0.83 11.44
N ASN A 268 3.40 -0.56 10.90
CA ASN A 268 3.15 0.52 9.94
C ASN A 268 3.28 1.86 10.65
N SER A 269 4.51 2.28 10.91
CA SER A 269 4.82 3.47 11.67
C SER A 269 4.70 4.66 10.73
N SER A 270 3.71 5.50 11.03
CA SER A 270 3.51 6.78 10.36
C SER A 270 4.76 7.67 10.52
N LEU A 271 4.91 8.63 9.62
CA LEU A 271 5.90 9.69 9.74
C LEU A 271 5.34 10.75 10.71
N GLY A 272 6.21 11.39 11.50
CA GLY A 272 5.86 12.59 12.25
C GLY A 272 5.86 13.81 11.34
N ALA A 273 5.53 14.97 11.92
CA ALA A 273 5.50 16.26 11.24
C ALA A 273 6.87 16.60 10.63
N GLU A 274 7.94 16.33 11.37
CA GLU A 274 9.32 16.61 10.95
C GLU A 274 9.74 15.72 9.76
N GLU A 275 9.46 14.41 9.83
CA GLU A 275 9.87 13.49 8.77
C GLU A 275 9.09 13.68 7.47
N VAL A 276 7.78 13.91 7.55
CA VAL A 276 6.96 14.12 6.35
C VAL A 276 7.33 15.44 5.66
N THR A 277 7.65 16.48 6.44
CA THR A 277 8.09 17.78 5.90
C THR A 277 9.48 17.68 5.28
N PHE A 278 10.41 16.97 5.93
CA PHE A 278 11.70 16.65 5.31
C PHE A 278 11.53 15.89 3.99
N LEU A 279 10.68 14.85 3.97
CA LEU A 279 10.42 14.06 2.77
C LEU A 279 9.80 14.91 1.65
N ARG A 280 8.88 15.81 1.98
CA ARG A 280 8.32 16.79 1.03
C ARG A 280 9.41 17.66 0.42
N HIS A 281 10.31 18.21 1.23
CA HIS A 281 11.46 19.00 0.76
C HIS A 281 12.44 18.21 -0.11
N VAL A 282 12.58 16.91 0.13
CA VAL A 282 13.34 15.99 -0.75
C VAL A 282 12.63 15.84 -2.09
N ASN A 283 11.32 15.57 -2.10
CA ASN A 283 10.55 15.46 -3.33
C ASN A 283 10.62 16.73 -4.18
N GLU A 284 10.48 17.91 -3.58
CA GLU A 284 10.63 19.20 -4.26
C GLU A 284 11.98 19.31 -4.98
N ARG A 285 13.07 18.93 -4.31
CA ARG A 285 14.43 18.94 -4.88
C ARG A 285 14.64 17.89 -5.96
N LEU A 286 13.91 16.78 -5.90
CA LEU A 286 13.94 15.71 -6.90
C LEU A 286 13.06 16.02 -8.13
N GLY A 287 12.30 17.13 -8.13
CA GLY A 287 11.39 17.52 -9.21
C GLY A 287 9.98 16.92 -9.11
N GLY A 288 9.64 16.35 -7.94
CA GLY A 288 8.34 15.73 -7.68
C GLY A 288 8.10 14.45 -8.49
N ARG A 289 6.82 14.09 -8.62
CA ARG A 289 6.38 12.81 -9.22
C ARG A 289 6.47 12.74 -10.75
N HIS A 290 6.22 13.84 -11.45
CA HIS A 290 6.00 13.83 -12.91
C HIS A 290 7.17 14.38 -13.72
N ASP A 291 7.89 15.36 -13.16
CA ASP A 291 9.01 16.04 -13.82
C ASP A 291 10.35 15.73 -13.15
N GLY A 292 10.36 14.64 -12.36
CA GLY A 292 11.45 14.29 -11.47
C GLY A 292 12.61 13.58 -12.15
N VAL A 293 13.76 13.57 -11.46
CA VAL A 293 14.98 12.87 -11.91
C VAL A 293 14.81 11.35 -11.88
N LEU A 294 13.86 10.85 -11.08
CA LEU A 294 13.61 9.42 -10.88
C LEU A 294 12.42 8.96 -11.71
N THR A 295 12.53 7.77 -12.30
CA THR A 295 11.36 7.04 -12.82
C THR A 295 10.41 6.67 -11.67
N PRO A 296 9.13 6.36 -11.96
CA PRO A 296 8.19 5.94 -10.92
C PRO A 296 8.65 4.71 -10.11
N GLY A 297 9.34 3.75 -10.76
CA GLY A 297 9.90 2.58 -10.09
C GLY A 297 11.04 2.96 -9.15
N GLU A 298 11.97 3.78 -9.61
CA GLU A 298 13.07 4.29 -8.78
C GLU A 298 12.58 5.14 -7.60
N HIS A 299 11.55 5.97 -7.78
CA HIS A 299 10.96 6.72 -6.69
C HIS A 299 10.34 5.79 -5.64
N SER A 300 9.57 4.79 -6.08
CA SER A 300 9.00 3.76 -5.19
C SER A 300 10.08 3.01 -4.40
N GLN A 301 11.19 2.66 -5.06
CA GLN A 301 12.28 1.93 -4.42
C GLN A 301 13.07 2.80 -3.44
N TYR A 302 13.56 3.95 -3.90
CA TYR A 302 14.54 4.75 -3.15
C TYR A 302 13.91 5.76 -2.19
N VAL A 303 12.78 6.36 -2.57
CA VAL A 303 12.14 7.40 -1.76
C VAL A 303 11.07 6.81 -0.85
N LYS A 304 10.11 6.05 -1.41
CA LYS A 304 9.06 5.45 -0.59
C LYS A 304 9.60 4.34 0.31
N SER A 305 10.15 3.28 -0.28
CA SER A 305 10.51 2.07 0.47
C SER A 305 11.72 2.31 1.36
N LEU A 306 12.83 2.79 0.79
CA LEU A 306 14.07 2.99 1.54
C LEU A 306 14.00 4.22 2.46
N LEU A 307 13.82 5.43 1.91
CA LEU A 307 13.90 6.63 2.73
C LEU A 307 12.72 6.74 3.70
N ALA A 308 11.48 6.67 3.22
CA ALA A 308 10.32 6.89 4.09
C ALA A 308 10.04 5.69 5.01
N GLU A 309 10.00 4.47 4.49
CA GLU A 309 9.51 3.30 5.22
C GLU A 309 10.58 2.50 5.98
N GLU A 310 11.85 2.58 5.61
CA GLU A 310 12.94 1.89 6.34
C GLU A 310 13.80 2.80 7.21
N ILE A 311 13.94 4.07 6.84
CA ILE A 311 14.82 5.01 7.53
C ILE A 311 14.01 5.97 8.40
N LEU A 312 13.17 6.81 7.80
CA LEU A 312 12.42 7.84 8.53
C LEU A 312 11.39 7.24 9.48
N SER A 313 10.73 6.15 9.09
CA SER A 313 9.76 5.44 9.93
C SER A 313 10.36 4.89 11.24
N ARG A 314 11.67 4.67 11.30
CA ARG A 314 12.34 4.08 12.48
C ARG A 314 12.84 5.11 13.49
N ARG A 315 12.73 6.41 13.19
CA ARG A 315 13.07 7.48 14.14
C ARG A 315 12.16 7.39 15.37
N SER A 316 12.73 7.61 16.56
CA SER A 316 11.97 7.73 17.82
C SER A 316 11.33 9.11 17.93
N ASP A 317 10.43 9.29 18.89
CA ASP A 317 9.94 10.61 19.33
C ASP A 317 9.30 11.46 18.23
N LYS A 318 8.51 10.82 17.38
CA LYS A 318 7.84 11.48 16.25
C LYS A 318 6.65 12.32 16.68
N THR A 319 6.66 13.59 16.30
CA THR A 319 5.56 14.51 16.60
C THR A 319 4.39 14.25 15.67
N ARG A 320 3.19 14.01 16.25
CA ARG A 320 1.98 13.86 15.44
C ARG A 320 1.56 15.20 14.86
N PHE A 321 1.08 15.18 13.62
CA PHE A 321 0.38 16.29 12.99
C PHE A 321 -1.08 15.94 12.74
N ALA A 322 -1.91 16.97 12.66
CA ALA A 322 -3.33 16.88 12.33
C ALA A 322 -3.73 18.10 11.50
N PRO A 323 -4.87 18.08 10.79
CA PRO A 323 -5.37 19.27 10.13
C PRO A 323 -5.45 20.46 11.12
N PRO A 324 -5.18 21.70 10.69
CA PRO A 324 -5.36 22.87 11.54
C PRO A 324 -6.79 22.95 12.11
N PRO A 325 -6.99 23.35 13.38
CA PRO A 325 -8.33 23.40 13.99
C PRO A 325 -9.35 24.25 13.23
N THR A 326 -8.91 25.19 12.40
CA THR A 326 -9.76 26.01 11.52
C THR A 326 -10.54 25.19 10.49
N TYR A 327 -10.04 24.01 10.09
CA TYR A 327 -10.74 23.11 9.18
C TYR A 327 -11.79 22.24 9.87
N PHE A 328 -11.81 22.17 11.21
CA PHE A 328 -12.69 21.26 11.94
C PHE A 328 -14.19 21.43 11.62
N PRO A 329 -14.76 22.66 11.58
CA PRO A 329 -16.18 22.83 11.25
C PRO A 329 -16.54 22.28 9.86
N LEU A 330 -15.65 22.48 8.87
CA LEU A 330 -15.86 22.00 7.50
C LEU A 330 -15.76 20.47 7.42
N VAL A 331 -14.78 19.87 8.11
CA VAL A 331 -14.63 18.41 8.16
C VAL A 331 -15.82 17.76 8.87
N GLN A 332 -16.29 18.37 9.95
CA GLN A 332 -17.48 17.92 10.68
C GLN A 332 -18.72 17.96 9.77
N GLU A 333 -18.95 19.06 9.05
CA GLU A 333 -20.06 19.18 8.11
C GLU A 333 -20.01 18.09 7.01
N TRP A 334 -18.83 17.79 6.47
CA TRP A 334 -18.64 16.69 5.52
C TRP A 334 -19.00 15.34 6.15
N ALA A 335 -18.51 15.04 7.34
CA ALA A 335 -18.77 13.78 8.03
C ALA A 335 -20.27 13.60 8.35
N GLU A 336 -20.93 14.65 8.85
CA GLU A 336 -22.37 14.62 9.15
C GLU A 336 -23.21 14.38 7.90
N ARG A 337 -22.87 15.00 6.76
CA ARG A 337 -23.53 14.73 5.48
C ARG A 337 -23.35 13.29 5.02
N GLN A 338 -22.15 12.73 5.16
CA GLN A 338 -21.87 11.34 4.80
C GLN A 338 -22.67 10.38 5.69
N VAL A 339 -22.66 10.58 7.01
CA VAL A 339 -23.43 9.77 7.96
C VAL A 339 -24.92 9.83 7.68
N ALA A 340 -25.47 11.02 7.38
CA ALA A 340 -26.87 11.17 7.01
C ALA A 340 -27.22 10.39 5.74
N GLY A 341 -26.38 10.47 4.70
CA GLY A 341 -26.56 9.71 3.45
C GLY A 341 -26.49 8.20 3.66
N LEU A 342 -25.55 7.73 4.49
CA LEU A 342 -25.42 6.30 4.81
C LEU A 342 -26.61 5.76 5.61
N ARG A 343 -27.10 6.52 6.60
CA ARG A 343 -28.31 6.18 7.36
C ARG A 343 -29.54 6.08 6.45
N GLN A 344 -29.65 6.96 5.46
CA GLN A 344 -30.76 6.93 4.50
C GLN A 344 -30.69 5.74 3.55
N ALA A 345 -29.49 5.28 3.18
CA ALA A 345 -29.31 4.19 2.23
C ALA A 345 -29.70 2.81 2.77
N GLY A 346 -29.71 2.63 4.10
CA GLY A 346 -30.18 1.38 4.74
C GLY A 346 -29.27 0.17 4.51
N TYR A 347 -27.99 0.39 4.23
CA TYR A 347 -26.98 -0.67 4.09
C TYR A 347 -26.72 -1.41 5.41
N ASP A 348 -26.17 -2.60 5.32
CA ASP A 348 -25.70 -3.34 6.50
C ASP A 348 -24.48 -2.66 7.10
N VAL A 349 -24.58 -2.21 8.36
CA VAL A 349 -23.49 -1.50 9.06
C VAL A 349 -22.95 -2.39 10.16
N VAL A 350 -21.64 -2.68 10.08
CA VAL A 350 -20.91 -3.40 11.12
C VAL A 350 -19.97 -2.44 11.85
N GLY A 351 -20.43 -1.98 13.02
CA GLY A 351 -19.81 -0.93 13.81
C GLY A 351 -20.80 0.20 14.11
N ASP A 352 -20.29 1.39 14.41
CA ASP A 352 -21.11 2.59 14.67
C ASP A 352 -20.81 3.69 13.66
N LEU A 353 -21.83 4.24 13.00
CA LEU A 353 -21.66 5.37 12.09
C LEU A 353 -21.21 6.64 12.80
N ASP A 354 -21.47 6.76 14.10
CA ASP A 354 -20.97 7.88 14.90
C ASP A 354 -19.44 7.84 15.05
N ASP A 355 -18.78 6.68 14.79
CA ASP A 355 -17.31 6.57 14.67
C ASP A 355 -16.76 7.45 13.53
N LEU A 356 -17.59 7.86 12.56
CA LEU A 356 -17.19 8.68 11.41
C LEU A 356 -17.19 10.18 11.70
N VAL A 357 -17.93 10.62 12.72
CA VAL A 357 -17.98 12.03 13.12
C VAL A 357 -16.78 12.31 14.01
N PRO A 358 -15.82 13.14 13.57
CA PRO A 358 -14.62 13.39 14.36
C PRO A 358 -14.97 14.16 15.63
N SER A 359 -14.40 13.73 16.75
CA SER A 359 -14.44 14.52 17.99
C SER A 359 -13.57 15.77 17.85
N GLN A 360 -13.95 16.85 18.54
CA GLN A 360 -13.18 18.09 18.54
C GLN A 360 -11.74 17.81 19.01
N PRO A 361 -10.71 18.19 18.22
CA PRO A 361 -9.33 17.95 18.59
C PRO A 361 -8.99 18.73 19.86
N VAL A 362 -8.54 18.02 20.89
CA VAL A 362 -8.12 18.60 22.18
C VAL A 362 -6.81 19.39 22.02
N ASP A 363 -5.93 18.92 21.12
CA ASP A 363 -4.70 19.58 20.67
C ASP A 363 -4.59 19.46 19.14
N GLY A 364 -4.24 20.56 18.45
CA GLY A 364 -4.21 20.65 16.98
C GLY A 364 -3.10 19.86 16.28
N GLY A 365 -2.32 19.05 17.00
CA GLY A 365 -1.07 18.47 16.50
C GLY A 365 -0.05 19.55 16.13
N SER A 366 1.14 19.14 15.66
CA SER A 366 2.07 20.10 15.05
C SER A 366 1.68 20.40 13.61
N ASP A 367 1.90 21.65 13.18
CA ASP A 367 1.72 22.07 11.80
C ASP A 367 2.93 21.60 10.96
N PRO A 368 2.75 20.64 10.03
CA PRO A 368 3.84 20.13 9.23
C PRO A 368 4.34 21.18 8.21
N ASP A 369 3.58 22.22 7.89
CA ASP A 369 4.05 23.29 7.01
C ASP A 369 4.96 24.30 7.75
N ARG A 370 5.06 24.21 9.08
CA ARG A 370 5.83 25.15 9.94
C ARG A 370 6.82 24.46 10.86
N VAL A 371 7.53 23.45 10.37
CA VAL A 371 8.60 22.79 11.14
C VAL A 371 9.86 23.67 11.20
N ALA A 372 10.43 23.82 12.39
CA ALA A 372 11.66 24.57 12.61
C ALA A 372 12.86 23.98 11.84
N ALA A 373 13.75 24.82 11.33
CA ALA A 373 14.86 24.40 10.48
C ALA A 373 15.82 23.43 11.20
N GLU A 374 16.02 23.64 12.50
CA GLU A 374 16.90 22.83 13.36
C GLU A 374 16.40 21.38 13.44
N LEU A 375 15.08 21.20 13.60
CA LEU A 375 14.46 19.87 13.62
C LEU A 375 14.60 19.15 12.27
N LEU A 376 14.51 19.88 11.16
CA LEU A 376 14.72 19.32 9.83
C LEU A 376 16.18 18.93 9.57
N VAL A 377 17.15 19.65 10.17
CA VAL A 377 18.56 19.28 10.12
C VAL A 377 18.77 17.95 10.83
N ASP A 378 18.18 17.74 12.00
CA ASP A 378 18.27 16.48 12.75
C ASP A 378 17.70 15.31 11.96
N VAL A 379 16.50 15.49 11.35
CA VAL A 379 15.93 14.49 10.44
C VAL A 379 16.87 14.18 9.27
N GLY A 380 17.48 15.22 8.68
CA GLY A 380 18.43 15.07 7.58
C GLY A 380 19.70 14.31 7.95
N LEU A 381 20.25 14.54 9.14
CA LEU A 381 21.42 13.83 9.64
C LEU A 381 21.12 12.34 9.82
N ASP A 382 19.96 11.99 10.39
CA ASP A 382 19.57 10.59 10.55
C ASP A 382 19.22 9.92 9.22
N ALA A 383 18.61 10.65 8.29
CA ALA A 383 18.38 10.15 6.94
C ALA A 383 19.70 9.79 6.24
N LEU A 384 20.70 10.69 6.31
CA LEU A 384 22.04 10.46 5.76
C LEU A 384 22.74 9.27 6.44
N ALA A 385 22.70 9.20 7.77
CA ALA A 385 23.26 8.08 8.52
C ALA A 385 22.58 6.74 8.12
N GLY A 386 21.26 6.74 7.95
CA GLY A 386 20.49 5.59 7.48
C GLY A 386 20.91 5.12 6.09
N LEU A 387 21.09 6.05 5.15
CA LEU A 387 21.58 5.76 3.80
C LEU A 387 23.01 5.22 3.79
N VAL A 388 23.91 5.79 4.61
CA VAL A 388 25.29 5.28 4.76
C VAL A 388 25.28 3.84 5.29
N ARG A 389 24.48 3.55 6.33
CA ARG A 389 24.33 2.17 6.85
C ARG A 389 23.77 1.22 5.80
N ARG A 390 22.82 1.66 4.97
CA ARG A 390 22.31 0.85 3.84
C ARG A 390 23.41 0.58 2.82
N ALA A 391 24.22 1.57 2.46
CA ALA A 391 25.33 1.41 1.53
C ALA A 391 26.38 0.41 2.05
N VAL A 392 26.71 0.45 3.35
CA VAL A 392 27.60 -0.54 3.98
C VAL A 392 27.02 -1.95 3.90
N ARG A 393 25.73 -2.15 4.22
CA ARG A 393 25.07 -3.46 4.10
C ARG A 393 25.06 -4.00 2.67
N LEU A 394 24.76 -3.15 1.68
CA LEU A 394 24.82 -3.52 0.27
C LEU A 394 26.24 -3.91 -0.15
N ARG A 395 27.23 -3.16 0.33
CA ARG A 395 28.64 -3.46 0.09
C ARG A 395 29.03 -4.84 0.62
N GLU A 396 28.61 -5.17 1.83
CA GLU A 396 28.87 -6.47 2.47
C GLU A 396 28.14 -7.61 1.75
N ALA A 397 26.88 -7.40 1.35
CA ALA A 397 26.08 -8.39 0.64
C ALA A 397 26.59 -8.69 -0.78
N TYR A 398 27.10 -7.67 -1.50
CA TYR A 398 27.51 -7.79 -2.90
C TYR A 398 29.03 -7.69 -3.13
N GLY A 399 29.84 -7.67 -2.07
CA GLY A 399 31.30 -7.78 -2.14
C GLY A 399 32.05 -6.59 -2.78
N PHE A 400 31.46 -5.39 -2.82
CA PHE A 400 32.13 -4.21 -3.40
C PHE A 400 33.18 -3.62 -2.45
N GLY A 401 34.40 -4.16 -2.41
CA GLY A 401 35.49 -3.59 -1.63
C GLY A 401 35.75 -2.11 -1.99
N VAL A 402 35.67 -1.21 -1.02
CA VAL A 402 36.42 0.04 -1.11
C VAL A 402 37.86 -0.39 -0.86
N GLU A 403 38.75 -0.32 -1.85
CA GLU A 403 40.19 -0.39 -1.59
C GLU A 403 40.45 0.52 -0.40
N ALA A 404 40.90 -0.05 0.72
CA ALA A 404 41.23 0.72 1.90
C ALA A 404 42.12 1.85 1.42
N ALA A 405 41.63 3.09 1.50
CA ALA A 405 42.46 4.24 1.20
C ALA A 405 43.70 4.06 2.08
N PRO A 406 44.91 3.94 1.50
CA PRO A 406 46.09 3.74 2.32
C PRO A 406 46.08 4.89 3.32
N SER A 407 46.16 4.54 4.61
CA SER A 407 46.25 5.51 5.69
C SER A 407 47.58 6.26 5.53
N SER A 408 47.64 7.20 4.60
CA SER A 408 48.81 8.02 4.37
C SER A 408 48.73 9.20 5.33
N ARG A 409 49.53 9.09 6.40
CA ARG A 409 50.26 10.25 6.91
C ARG A 409 50.76 11.03 5.70
N TRP A 410 50.38 12.29 5.60
CA TRP A 410 50.87 13.20 4.57
C TRP A 410 52.40 13.31 4.68
N HIS A 411 53.12 12.59 3.82
CA HIS A 411 54.51 12.88 3.50
C HIS A 411 54.60 13.09 2.00
N GLY A 412 55.10 14.28 1.63
CA GLY A 412 55.17 14.75 0.26
C GLY A 412 56.02 13.85 -0.62
N GLY A 413 55.47 13.49 -1.77
CA GLY A 413 56.13 12.78 -2.85
C GLY A 413 55.16 12.67 -4.02
N GLU A 414 55.57 13.12 -5.20
CA GLU A 414 54.77 13.20 -6.42
C GLU A 414 54.19 11.83 -6.86
N PRO A 415 53.00 11.77 -7.47
CA PRO A 415 52.43 10.52 -7.94
C PRO A 415 52.84 10.20 -9.38
N SER A 416 53.41 9.01 -9.62
CA SER A 416 53.59 8.44 -10.96
C SER A 416 52.69 7.22 -11.21
N SER A 417 51.99 7.29 -12.34
CA SER A 417 51.38 6.24 -13.21
C SER A 417 50.18 5.37 -12.74
N GLU A 418 49.01 5.77 -13.28
CA GLU A 418 47.82 5.03 -13.77
C GLU A 418 47.20 3.81 -13.04
N PRO A 419 45.88 3.85 -12.72
CA PRO A 419 45.10 2.67 -12.34
C PRO A 419 44.31 2.05 -13.53
N PRO A 420 43.98 0.73 -13.49
CA PRO A 420 43.34 0.00 -14.59
C PRO A 420 41.90 0.46 -14.91
N GLY A 421 41.53 0.29 -16.19
CA GLY A 421 40.49 1.03 -16.93
C GLY A 421 39.03 0.97 -16.47
N ARG A 422 38.67 0.29 -15.37
CA ARG A 422 37.27 0.25 -14.87
C ARG A 422 36.92 1.41 -13.92
N LEU A 423 37.90 2.19 -13.47
CA LEU A 423 37.70 3.42 -12.68
C LEU A 423 37.32 4.67 -13.51
N ARG A 424 37.29 4.58 -14.86
CA ARG A 424 36.92 5.72 -15.73
C ARG A 424 35.41 6.04 -15.69
N GLN A 425 34.53 5.05 -15.46
CA GLN A 425 33.08 5.27 -15.45
C GLN A 425 32.58 5.94 -14.16
N ALA A 426 33.07 5.54 -12.99
CA ALA A 426 32.68 6.16 -11.71
C ALA A 426 33.24 7.59 -11.55
N ARG A 427 34.47 7.85 -12.04
CA ARG A 427 35.07 9.20 -12.04
C ARG A 427 34.41 10.14 -13.05
N SER A 428 33.84 9.61 -14.14
CA SER A 428 33.06 10.39 -15.12
C SER A 428 31.82 11.02 -14.49
N VAL A 429 31.05 10.25 -13.70
CA VAL A 429 29.79 10.72 -13.06
C VAL A 429 30.06 11.79 -12.00
N LEU A 430 31.06 11.58 -11.13
CA LEU A 430 31.47 12.57 -10.12
C LEU A 430 32.11 13.83 -10.73
N GLY A 431 32.86 13.68 -11.84
CA GLY A 431 33.44 14.79 -12.58
C GLY A 431 32.43 15.61 -13.39
N GLN A 432 31.31 15.01 -13.79
CA GLN A 432 30.19 15.70 -14.45
C GLN A 432 29.31 16.45 -13.42
N LEU A 433 29.08 15.88 -12.24
CA LEU A 433 28.39 16.55 -11.13
C LEU A 433 29.15 17.80 -10.65
N ARG A 434 30.46 17.69 -10.45
CA ARG A 434 31.31 18.81 -9.99
C ARG A 434 31.37 19.96 -10.99
N ARG A 435 31.25 19.69 -12.30
CA ARG A 435 31.19 20.72 -13.35
C ARG A 435 29.82 21.41 -13.48
N ARG A 436 28.72 20.73 -13.13
CA ARG A 436 27.38 21.34 -13.06
C ARG A 436 27.21 22.21 -11.81
N ILE A 437 27.76 21.79 -10.67
CA ILE A 437 27.73 22.57 -9.41
C ILE A 437 28.56 23.86 -9.54
N ASN A 438 29.75 23.79 -10.15
CA ASN A 438 30.60 24.98 -10.34
C ASN A 438 30.11 25.96 -11.43
N ARG A 439 29.18 25.56 -12.31
CA ARG A 439 28.57 26.48 -13.31
C ARG A 439 27.35 27.24 -12.79
N ARG A 440 26.73 26.81 -11.68
CA ARG A 440 25.62 27.51 -11.01
C ARG A 440 26.06 28.43 -9.85
N ALA A 441 27.36 28.45 -9.53
CA ALA A 441 27.94 29.22 -8.43
C ALA A 441 28.94 30.28 -8.91
N ARG A 442 28.60 31.01 -9.97
CA ARG A 442 29.22 32.31 -10.29
C ARG A 442 28.09 33.32 -10.51
N PRO A 443 28.20 34.55 -9.98
CA PRO A 443 27.14 35.56 -10.02
C PRO A 443 26.72 35.91 -11.44
#